data_AF-A0A4U2Y9K7-F1
#
_entry.id   AF-A0A4U2Y9K7-F1
#
_cell.length_a   1.000
_cell.length_b   1.000
_cell.length_c   1.000
_cell.angle_alpha   90.00
_cell.angle_beta   90.00
_cell.angle_gamma   90.00
#
_symmetry.space_group_name_H-M   'P 1'
#
loop_
_entity.id
_entity.type
_entity.pdbx_description
1 polymer ?
#
loop_
_entity_poly.entity_id
_entity_poly.type
_entity_poly.pdbx_seq_one_letter_code
_entity_poly.pdbx_strand_id
1 'polypeptide(L)'
;MHEYFRDLTYYSFHHFENAQNIGWISGDNDYITGTVTNEFIENLSLYTMKTFNDIRGNMKCSLCNENKLISTETASIGLSEIRVLSEKGENKYASTNMIIHYVIEHNYCPPEEFIQAVIDGPKPGSNAYQEYVKRYNVECLWGESDDTILTSEKLRNGILNNDRKLIRDYSDCCNIITRDGSLLNVAIKSRNVELVNELIQYGADINKFNGIELNNAVVESENEIIRLLLSQKITIDVSTPKLNPLFTAIRKGNYEASKLLLENGIDANIKYTNEFMKNMDAITLAKHCKQESIIELLEKY
;
A
#
# COMPACT_ATOMS: atom_id res chain seq x y z
N MET A 1 3.01 -11.90 12.14
CA MET A 1 2.77 -10.55 11.60
C MET A 1 1.28 -10.47 11.32
N HIS A 2 0.54 -9.58 11.98
CA HIS A 2 -0.84 -9.28 11.60
C HIS A 2 -0.77 -8.12 10.63
N GLU A 3 -0.95 -8.40 9.35
CA GLU A 3 -0.87 -7.39 8.31
C GLU A 3 -2.24 -6.72 8.21
N TYR A 4 -2.33 -5.57 8.87
CA TYR A 4 -3.43 -4.66 8.69
C TYR A 4 -3.15 -3.76 7.49
N PHE A 5 -4.11 -3.68 6.57
CA PHE A 5 -4.15 -2.66 5.53
C PHE A 5 -5.53 -2.00 5.58
N ARG A 6 -5.56 -0.67 5.68
CA ARG A 6 -6.82 0.07 5.58
C ARG A 6 -7.45 -0.18 4.21
N ASP A 7 -8.76 -0.36 4.18
CA ASP A 7 -9.51 -0.53 2.94
C ASP A 7 -9.26 0.60 1.95
N LEU A 8 -9.27 0.26 0.65
CA LEU A 8 -9.06 1.16 -0.49
C LEU A 8 -7.64 1.76 -0.60
N THR A 9 -6.71 1.39 0.28
CA THR A 9 -5.28 1.69 0.07
C THR A 9 -4.71 0.80 -1.04
N TYR A 10 -3.74 1.30 -1.81
CA TYR A 10 -3.11 0.48 -2.85
C TYR A 10 -2.29 -0.66 -2.26
N TYR A 11 -2.43 -1.83 -2.88
CA TYR A 11 -1.79 -3.07 -2.51
C TYR A 11 -0.28 -2.97 -2.71
N SER A 12 0.45 -3.23 -1.62
CA SER A 12 1.91 -3.12 -1.58
C SER A 12 2.56 -4.24 -0.76
N PHE A 13 1.89 -5.39 -0.62
CA PHE A 13 2.35 -6.42 0.31
C PHE A 13 3.66 -7.08 -0.12
N HIS A 14 3.72 -7.57 -1.37
CA HIS A 14 4.94 -8.11 -1.97
C HIS A 14 5.51 -7.19 -3.05
N HIS A 15 4.63 -6.49 -3.77
CA HIS A 15 4.96 -5.69 -4.95
C HIS A 15 3.99 -4.51 -5.05
N PHE A 16 4.36 -3.49 -5.84
CA PHE A 16 3.44 -2.41 -6.18
C PHE A 16 2.45 -2.89 -7.24
N GLU A 17 1.17 -2.94 -6.89
CA GLU A 17 0.10 -3.39 -7.78
C GLU A 17 -0.95 -2.29 -7.96
N ASN A 18 -1.61 -2.26 -9.11
CA ASN A 18 -2.81 -1.43 -9.31
C ASN A 18 -4.06 -2.15 -8.77
N ALA A 19 -3.94 -2.65 -7.54
CA ALA A 19 -5.03 -3.27 -6.80
C ALA A 19 -5.19 -2.55 -5.47
N GLN A 20 -6.40 -2.55 -4.91
CA GLN A 20 -6.68 -1.96 -3.61
C GLN A 20 -6.89 -3.04 -2.55
N ASN A 21 -6.32 -2.83 -1.38
CA ASN A 21 -6.51 -3.68 -0.20
C ASN A 21 -7.96 -3.62 0.28
N ILE A 22 -8.56 -4.77 0.55
CA ILE A 22 -9.88 -4.89 1.19
C ILE A 22 -9.84 -5.99 2.25
N GLY A 23 -10.45 -5.76 3.41
CA GLY A 23 -10.69 -6.80 4.40
C GLY A 23 -9.43 -7.27 5.15
N TRP A 24 -8.34 -6.51 5.11
CA TRP A 24 -7.12 -6.77 5.89
C TRP A 24 -7.22 -6.15 7.28
N ILE A 25 -8.20 -6.61 8.05
CA ILE A 25 -8.52 -6.06 9.38
C ILE A 25 -7.81 -6.82 10.51
N SER A 26 -7.61 -6.16 11.64
CA SER A 26 -7.07 -6.77 12.87
C SER A 26 -7.82 -6.26 14.11
N GLY A 27 -7.78 -7.02 15.21
CA GLY A 27 -8.43 -6.64 16.46
C GLY A 27 -7.91 -5.37 17.14
N ASP A 28 -6.77 -4.86 16.69
CA ASP A 28 -6.19 -3.61 17.20
C ASP A 28 -6.66 -2.36 16.45
N ASN A 29 -7.44 -2.51 15.36
CA ASN A 29 -7.85 -1.41 14.49
C ASN A 29 -9.37 -1.36 14.29
N ASP A 30 -9.91 -0.15 14.20
CA ASP A 30 -11.32 0.07 13.86
C ASP A 30 -11.60 -0.36 12.41
N TYR A 31 -12.77 -0.95 12.20
CA TYR A 31 -13.30 -1.28 10.88
C TYR A 31 -14.80 -0.95 10.80
N ILE A 32 -15.29 -0.77 9.58
CA ILE A 32 -16.69 -0.43 9.34
C ILE A 32 -17.54 -1.68 9.55
N THR A 33 -18.61 -1.57 10.34
CA THR A 33 -19.59 -2.63 10.55
C THR A 33 -20.92 -2.28 9.91
N GLY A 34 -21.65 -3.29 9.45
CA GLY A 34 -22.92 -3.10 8.75
C GLY A 34 -23.52 -4.40 8.24
N THR A 35 -24.65 -4.29 7.56
CA THR A 35 -25.34 -5.41 6.92
C THR A 35 -25.05 -5.43 5.43
N VAL A 36 -24.73 -6.60 4.88
CA VAL A 36 -24.56 -6.83 3.44
C VAL A 36 -25.67 -7.75 2.92
N THR A 37 -25.87 -7.79 1.60
CA THR A 37 -26.91 -8.63 0.98
C THR A 37 -26.48 -10.09 0.91
N ASN A 38 -27.46 -11.02 0.89
CA ASN A 38 -27.18 -12.45 0.68
C ASN A 38 -26.53 -12.70 -0.68
N GLU A 39 -26.95 -11.97 -1.71
CA GLU A 39 -26.34 -12.01 -3.04
C GLU A 39 -24.84 -11.69 -3.00
N PHE A 40 -24.43 -10.70 -2.22
CA PHE A 40 -23.02 -10.39 -2.03
C PHE A 40 -22.27 -11.56 -1.36
N ILE A 41 -22.84 -12.15 -0.30
CA ILE A 41 -22.23 -13.27 0.42
C ILE A 41 -22.07 -14.51 -0.49
N GLU A 42 -23.10 -14.84 -1.26
CA GLU A 42 -23.09 -15.95 -2.22
C GLU A 42 -22.02 -15.74 -3.30
N ASN A 43 -21.96 -14.53 -3.88
CA ASN A 43 -20.94 -14.20 -4.89
C ASN A 43 -19.52 -14.18 -4.29
N LEU A 44 -19.33 -13.61 -3.10
CA LEU A 44 -18.04 -13.57 -2.40
C LEU A 44 -17.52 -14.98 -2.14
N SER A 45 -18.41 -15.91 -1.79
CA SER A 45 -18.06 -17.31 -1.55
C SER A 45 -17.42 -17.97 -2.79
N LEU A 46 -17.85 -17.61 -4.00
CA LEU A 46 -17.24 -18.11 -5.25
C LEU A 46 -15.76 -17.71 -5.36
N TYR A 47 -15.40 -16.49 -4.95
CA TYR A 47 -14.01 -16.02 -4.95
C TYR A 47 -13.13 -16.78 -3.96
N THR A 48 -13.67 -17.16 -2.80
CA THR A 48 -12.90 -17.89 -1.78
C THR A 48 -12.52 -19.32 -2.19
N MET A 49 -13.22 -19.90 -3.16
CA MET A 49 -12.91 -21.24 -3.70
C MET A 49 -11.73 -21.23 -4.69
N LYS A 50 -11.32 -20.07 -5.19
CA LYS A 50 -10.23 -19.95 -6.18
C LYS A 50 -9.15 -19.00 -5.66
N THR A 51 -8.19 -19.59 -4.97
CA THR A 51 -7.19 -18.87 -4.20
C THR A 51 -6.01 -18.39 -5.06
N PHE A 52 -5.50 -17.20 -4.73
CA PHE A 52 -4.27 -16.61 -5.25
C PHE A 52 -3.23 -16.50 -4.12
N ASN A 53 -1.94 -16.54 -4.48
CA ASN A 53 -0.80 -16.30 -3.59
C ASN A 53 -0.98 -16.93 -2.19
N ASP A 54 -0.65 -18.21 -2.04
CA ASP A 54 -0.68 -18.85 -0.73
C ASP A 54 0.27 -18.13 0.24
N ILE A 55 -0.32 -17.43 1.21
CA ILE A 55 0.41 -16.66 2.21
C ILE A 55 0.79 -17.64 3.32
N ARG A 56 2.08 -17.71 3.66
CA ARG A 56 2.56 -18.45 4.84
C ARG A 56 2.24 -17.68 6.13
N GLY A 57 0.96 -17.34 6.33
CA GLY A 57 0.41 -16.53 7.42
C GLY A 57 -0.54 -17.32 8.35
N ASN A 58 -0.82 -16.77 9.53
CA ASN A 58 -1.49 -17.48 10.64
C ASN A 58 -3.00 -17.68 10.38
N MET A 59 -3.49 -18.93 10.46
CA MET A 59 -4.87 -19.36 10.14
C MET A 59 -5.95 -18.89 11.14
N LYS A 60 -5.67 -17.84 11.93
CA LYS A 60 -6.43 -17.48 13.12
C LYS A 60 -6.97 -16.07 13.00
N CYS A 61 -8.28 -15.93 13.15
CA CYS A 61 -8.92 -14.63 13.27
C CYS A 61 -8.50 -13.95 14.59
N SER A 62 -7.98 -12.73 14.51
CA SER A 62 -7.60 -11.93 15.69
C SER A 62 -8.80 -11.36 16.45
N LEU A 63 -10.00 -11.42 15.87
CA LEU A 63 -11.25 -10.90 16.43
C LEU A 63 -12.05 -11.96 17.19
N CYS A 64 -11.79 -13.25 16.95
CA CYS A 64 -12.44 -14.34 17.67
C CYS A 64 -11.77 -14.58 19.04
N ASN A 65 -12.59 -14.78 20.07
CA ASN A 65 -12.11 -15.15 21.42
C ASN A 65 -11.49 -16.55 21.47
N GLU A 66 -11.82 -17.43 20.52
CA GLU A 66 -11.24 -18.75 20.38
C GLU A 66 -10.39 -18.79 19.12
N ASN A 67 -9.18 -19.33 19.23
CA ASN A 67 -8.25 -19.64 18.13
C ASN A 67 -8.84 -20.73 17.20
N LYS A 68 -10.01 -20.49 16.61
CA LYS A 68 -10.65 -21.39 15.66
C LYS A 68 -9.87 -21.36 14.35
N LEU A 69 -9.47 -22.55 13.91
CA LEU A 69 -9.19 -22.78 12.50
C LEU A 69 -10.52 -22.59 11.76
N ILE A 70 -10.57 -21.60 10.88
CA ILE A 70 -11.76 -21.30 10.10
C ILE A 70 -11.63 -22.08 8.80
N SER A 71 -12.40 -23.16 8.68
CA SER A 71 -12.61 -23.88 7.43
C SER A 71 -14.08 -23.74 7.07
N THR A 72 -14.38 -23.37 5.83
CA THR A 72 -15.70 -23.66 5.25
C THR A 72 -15.71 -25.11 4.77
N GLU A 73 -16.89 -25.68 4.52
CA GLU A 73 -17.01 -27.03 3.94
C GLU A 73 -16.24 -27.17 2.61
N THR A 74 -15.94 -26.05 1.94
CA THR A 74 -15.41 -26.00 0.58
C THR A 74 -14.02 -25.36 0.44
N ALA A 75 -13.50 -24.66 1.45
CA ALA A 75 -12.19 -24.00 1.36
C ALA A 75 -11.52 -23.78 2.73
N SER A 76 -10.19 -23.94 2.76
CA SER A 76 -9.34 -23.48 3.87
C SER A 76 -9.23 -21.96 3.84
N ILE A 77 -9.69 -21.28 4.89
CA ILE A 77 -9.71 -19.82 4.98
C ILE A 77 -8.48 -19.35 5.77
N GLY A 78 -7.93 -18.18 5.40
CA GLY A 78 -6.81 -17.53 6.08
C GLY A 78 -5.42 -17.88 5.56
N LEU A 79 -5.34 -18.58 4.42
CA LEU A 79 -4.07 -19.00 3.82
C LEU A 79 -3.81 -18.37 2.46
N SER A 80 -4.73 -17.58 1.93
CA SER A 80 -4.63 -17.11 0.57
C SER A 80 -5.39 -15.82 0.34
N GLU A 81 -5.15 -15.25 -0.83
CA GLU A 81 -5.82 -14.07 -1.32
C GLU A 81 -6.93 -14.43 -2.30
N ILE A 82 -7.91 -13.52 -2.40
CA ILE A 82 -8.82 -13.43 -3.51
C ILE A 82 -8.49 -12.18 -4.33
N ARG A 83 -8.82 -12.25 -5.61
CA ARG A 83 -8.75 -11.11 -6.53
C ARG A 83 -10.14 -10.83 -7.05
N VAL A 84 -10.60 -9.59 -6.91
CA VAL A 84 -11.92 -9.15 -7.40
C VAL A 84 -11.69 -8.04 -8.41
N LEU A 85 -12.42 -8.08 -9.51
CA LEU A 85 -12.37 -7.07 -10.56
C LEU A 85 -13.73 -6.39 -10.60
N SER A 86 -13.75 -5.08 -10.81
CA SER A 86 -14.96 -4.38 -11.24
C SER A 86 -15.50 -4.96 -12.55
N GLU A 87 -16.76 -4.66 -12.90
CA GLU A 87 -17.45 -5.16 -14.10
C GLU A 87 -16.59 -5.06 -15.38
N LYS A 88 -15.94 -3.91 -15.59
CA LYS A 88 -15.08 -3.65 -16.75
C LYS A 88 -13.61 -4.01 -16.53
N GLY A 89 -13.23 -4.45 -15.34
CA GLY A 89 -11.85 -4.77 -14.97
C GLY A 89 -10.92 -3.57 -14.76
N GLU A 90 -11.48 -2.35 -14.68
CA GLU A 90 -10.73 -1.09 -14.48
C GLU A 90 -10.16 -1.03 -13.05
N ASN A 91 -11.00 -1.32 -12.05
CA ASN A 91 -10.60 -1.46 -10.65
C ASN A 91 -10.37 -2.92 -10.29
N LYS A 92 -9.32 -3.13 -9.48
CA LYS A 92 -8.88 -4.44 -9.00
C LYS A 92 -8.76 -4.38 -7.48
N TYR A 93 -9.17 -5.44 -6.81
CA TYR A 93 -9.15 -5.53 -5.36
C TYR A 93 -8.45 -6.79 -4.91
N ALA A 94 -7.66 -6.64 -3.86
CA ALA A 94 -6.87 -7.66 -3.21
C ALA A 94 -7.35 -7.82 -1.78
N SER A 95 -7.86 -9.00 -1.45
CA SER A 95 -8.36 -9.30 -0.11
C SER A 95 -7.84 -10.64 0.35
N THR A 96 -7.62 -10.79 1.66
CA THR A 96 -7.52 -12.13 2.25
C THR A 96 -8.82 -12.89 1.98
N ASN A 97 -8.75 -14.20 1.74
CA ASN A 97 -9.94 -15.03 1.67
C ASN A 97 -10.69 -15.13 3.02
N MET A 98 -10.08 -14.65 4.12
CA MET A 98 -10.71 -14.47 5.44
C MET A 98 -11.83 -13.42 5.46
N ILE A 99 -11.93 -12.58 4.43
CA ILE A 99 -12.99 -11.57 4.33
C ILE A 99 -14.40 -12.15 4.50
N ILE A 100 -14.68 -13.36 3.99
CA ILE A 100 -15.99 -14.00 4.13
C ILE A 100 -16.33 -14.25 5.60
N HIS A 101 -15.34 -14.66 6.40
CA HIS A 101 -15.50 -14.86 7.83
C HIS A 101 -15.71 -13.53 8.55
N TYR A 102 -14.96 -12.48 8.19
CA TYR A 102 -15.14 -11.15 8.77
C TYR A 102 -16.53 -10.57 8.50
N VAL A 103 -17.04 -10.76 7.29
CA VAL A 103 -18.40 -10.33 6.91
C VAL A 103 -19.46 -11.07 7.72
N ILE A 104 -19.36 -12.39 7.85
CA ILE A 104 -20.40 -13.23 8.48
C ILE A 104 -20.34 -13.17 10.02
N GLU A 105 -19.16 -13.30 10.60
CA GLU A 105 -18.99 -13.49 12.05
C GLU A 105 -18.67 -12.19 12.80
N HIS A 106 -18.18 -11.17 12.08
CA HIS A 106 -17.74 -9.90 12.67
C HIS A 106 -18.49 -8.68 12.13
N ASN A 107 -19.53 -8.89 11.31
CA ASN A 107 -20.32 -7.84 10.66
C ASN A 107 -19.47 -6.80 9.92
N TYR A 108 -18.26 -7.15 9.47
CA TYR A 108 -17.43 -6.27 8.68
C TYR A 108 -18.18 -5.91 7.39
N CYS A 109 -18.32 -4.61 7.13
CA CYS A 109 -18.96 -4.08 5.94
C CYS A 109 -17.87 -3.54 5.00
N PRO A 110 -17.55 -4.25 3.90
CA PRO A 110 -16.61 -3.75 2.92
C PRO A 110 -17.11 -2.46 2.24
N PRO A 111 -16.21 -1.69 1.61
CA PRO A 111 -16.60 -0.54 0.79
C PRO A 111 -17.61 -0.88 -0.31
N GLU A 112 -18.50 0.06 -0.63
CA GLU A 112 -19.58 -0.12 -1.60
C GLU A 112 -19.05 -0.52 -2.99
N GLU A 113 -17.93 0.07 -3.42
CA GLU A 113 -17.31 -0.23 -4.72
C GLU A 113 -16.81 -1.67 -4.79
N PHE A 114 -16.32 -2.21 -3.66
CA PHE A 114 -15.94 -3.62 -3.58
C PHE A 114 -17.16 -4.53 -3.59
N ILE A 115 -18.22 -4.16 -2.85
CA ILE A 115 -19.49 -4.92 -2.85
C ILE A 115 -20.02 -5.02 -4.28
N GLN A 116 -20.08 -3.90 -5.01
CA GLN A 116 -20.54 -3.88 -6.40
C GLN A 116 -19.63 -4.70 -7.32
N ALA A 117 -18.30 -4.62 -7.13
CA ALA A 117 -17.36 -5.43 -7.89
C ALA A 117 -17.54 -6.93 -7.66
N VAL A 118 -17.87 -7.35 -6.43
CA VAL A 118 -18.19 -8.76 -6.14
C VAL A 118 -19.48 -9.19 -6.82
N ILE A 119 -20.49 -8.32 -6.93
CA ILE A 119 -21.80 -8.62 -7.54
C ILE A 119 -21.74 -8.58 -9.07
N ASP A 120 -21.19 -7.54 -9.68
CA ASP A 120 -21.22 -7.33 -11.14
C ASP A 120 -19.94 -7.81 -11.85
N GLY A 121 -18.84 -7.91 -11.11
CA GLY A 121 -17.54 -8.26 -11.65
C GLY A 121 -17.49 -9.65 -12.29
N PRO A 122 -16.48 -9.91 -13.14
CA PRO A 122 -16.27 -11.23 -13.71
C PRO A 122 -16.01 -12.25 -12.59
N LYS A 123 -16.81 -13.31 -12.56
CA LYS A 123 -16.76 -14.34 -11.53
C LYS A 123 -15.61 -15.32 -11.76
N PRO A 124 -15.08 -15.97 -10.70
CA PRO A 124 -14.14 -17.07 -10.83
C PRO A 124 -14.71 -18.15 -11.74
N GLY A 125 -14.01 -18.47 -12.83
CA GLY A 125 -14.46 -19.44 -13.83
C GLY A 125 -14.95 -18.81 -15.14
N SER A 126 -15.33 -17.54 -15.15
CA SER A 126 -15.65 -16.81 -16.38
C SER A 126 -14.41 -16.60 -17.26
N ASN A 127 -14.59 -16.51 -18.58
CA ASN A 127 -13.47 -16.27 -19.52
C ASN A 127 -12.72 -14.98 -19.18
N ALA A 128 -13.45 -13.88 -18.89
CA ALA A 128 -12.86 -12.61 -18.51
C ALA A 128 -11.95 -12.72 -17.27
N TYR A 129 -12.41 -13.43 -16.23
CA TYR A 129 -11.60 -13.67 -15.04
C TYR A 129 -10.38 -14.55 -15.34
N GLN A 130 -10.54 -15.60 -16.17
CA GLN A 130 -9.42 -16.48 -16.55
C GLN A 130 -8.34 -15.75 -17.35
N GLU A 131 -8.71 -14.83 -18.24
CA GLU A 131 -7.76 -13.98 -18.97
C GLU A 131 -7.01 -13.01 -18.06
N TYR A 132 -7.64 -12.52 -16.98
CA TYR A 132 -6.92 -11.80 -15.93
C TYR A 132 -5.94 -12.72 -15.19
N VAL A 133 -6.38 -13.91 -14.75
CA VAL A 133 -5.52 -14.87 -14.02
C VAL A 133 -4.28 -15.23 -14.82
N LYS A 134 -4.40 -15.46 -16.13
CA LYS A 134 -3.26 -15.79 -17.00
C LYS A 134 -2.19 -14.69 -17.03
N ARG A 135 -2.63 -13.43 -16.93
CA ARG A 135 -1.76 -12.25 -16.87
C ARG A 135 -1.26 -11.95 -15.45
N TYR A 136 -1.79 -12.61 -14.43
CA TYR A 136 -1.35 -12.42 -13.06
C TYR A 136 -0.03 -13.15 -12.80
N ASN A 137 1.08 -12.48 -13.11
CA ASN A 137 2.42 -12.98 -12.83
C ASN A 137 3.40 -11.82 -12.57
N VAL A 138 4.60 -12.15 -12.07
CA VAL A 138 5.66 -11.19 -11.73
C VAL A 138 6.17 -10.38 -12.92
N GLU A 139 5.98 -10.86 -14.15
CA GLU A 139 6.41 -10.18 -15.39
C GLU A 139 5.35 -9.21 -15.92
N CYS A 140 4.10 -9.31 -15.46
CA CYS A 140 2.93 -8.67 -16.06
C CYS A 140 2.18 -7.74 -15.08
N LEU A 141 2.93 -7.11 -14.17
CA LEU A 141 2.44 -6.15 -13.16
C LEU A 141 1.12 -6.60 -12.51
N TRP A 142 0.98 -7.91 -12.28
CA TRP A 142 -0.16 -8.50 -11.55
C TRP A 142 -1.51 -8.32 -12.27
N GLY A 143 -1.51 -8.58 -13.58
CA GLY A 143 -2.72 -8.68 -14.40
C GLY A 143 -3.08 -7.39 -15.13
N GLU A 144 -2.09 -6.57 -15.48
CA GLU A 144 -2.27 -5.43 -16.37
C GLU A 144 -2.46 -5.86 -17.84
N SER A 145 -2.91 -4.96 -18.71
CA SER A 145 -2.89 -5.20 -20.15
C SER A 145 -1.47 -5.04 -20.71
N ASP A 146 -1.19 -5.71 -21.83
CA ASP A 146 0.10 -5.61 -22.52
C ASP A 146 0.44 -4.15 -22.88
N ASP A 147 -0.57 -3.37 -23.29
CA ASP A 147 -0.41 -1.94 -23.58
C ASP A 147 -0.01 -1.13 -22.34
N THR A 148 -0.62 -1.40 -21.18
CA THR A 148 -0.27 -0.77 -19.92
C THR A 148 1.15 -1.14 -19.51
N ILE A 149 1.55 -2.40 -19.65
CA ILE A 149 2.90 -2.86 -19.30
C ILE A 149 3.95 -2.21 -20.20
N LEU A 150 3.71 -2.19 -21.51
CA LEU A 150 4.59 -1.55 -22.47
C LEU A 150 4.74 -0.05 -22.17
N THR A 151 3.63 0.64 -21.91
CA THR A 151 3.63 2.06 -21.55
C THR A 151 4.35 2.30 -20.23
N SER A 152 4.12 1.45 -19.23
CA SER A 152 4.75 1.53 -17.91
C SER A 152 6.27 1.40 -18.00
N GLU A 153 6.78 0.37 -18.68
CA GLU A 153 8.22 0.18 -18.88
C GLU A 153 8.85 1.29 -19.71
N LYS A 154 8.14 1.77 -20.74
CA LYS A 154 8.59 2.92 -21.55
C LYS A 154 8.78 4.17 -20.69
N LEU A 155 7.78 4.52 -19.87
CA LEU A 155 7.83 5.72 -19.03
C LEU A 155 8.83 5.56 -17.88
N ARG A 156 8.90 4.38 -17.26
CA ARG A 156 9.92 4.03 -16.28
C ARG A 156 11.33 4.27 -16.82
N ASN A 157 11.63 3.74 -18.00
CA ASN A 157 12.93 3.94 -18.65
C ASN A 157 13.15 5.40 -19.08
N GLY A 158 12.09 6.09 -19.50
CA GLY A 158 12.10 7.52 -19.77
C GLY A 158 12.56 8.33 -18.55
N ILE A 159 12.01 8.06 -17.37
CA ILE A 159 12.42 8.70 -16.11
C ILE A 159 13.88 8.40 -15.78
N LEU A 160 14.29 7.13 -15.85
CA LEU A 160 15.66 6.70 -15.53
C LEU A 160 16.70 7.33 -16.47
N ASN A 161 16.33 7.55 -17.74
CA ASN A 161 17.18 8.21 -18.73
C ASN A 161 16.99 9.74 -18.79
N ASN A 162 16.17 10.32 -17.92
CA ASN A 162 15.82 11.74 -17.89
C ASN A 162 15.26 12.26 -19.24
N ASP A 163 14.46 11.44 -19.95
CA ASP A 163 13.77 11.83 -21.19
C ASP A 163 12.53 12.67 -20.89
N ARG A 164 12.75 13.95 -20.59
CA ARG A 164 11.70 14.92 -20.23
C ARG A 164 10.64 15.09 -21.31
N LYS A 165 11.03 14.97 -22.58
CA LYS A 165 10.09 15.08 -23.70
C LYS A 165 9.11 13.93 -23.68
N LEU A 166 9.60 12.69 -23.54
CA LEU A 166 8.75 11.52 -23.44
C LEU A 166 7.77 11.62 -22.28
N ILE A 167 8.23 12.03 -21.09
CA ILE A 167 7.36 12.15 -19.92
C ILE A 167 6.27 13.20 -20.13
N ARG A 168 6.61 14.35 -20.71
CA ARG A 168 5.63 15.38 -21.05
C ARG A 168 4.61 14.90 -22.09
N ASP A 169 5.06 14.23 -23.14
CA ASP A 169 4.21 13.73 -24.23
C ASP A 169 3.24 12.64 -23.73
N TYR A 170 3.51 12.02 -22.57
CA TYR A 170 2.67 11.01 -21.90
C TYR A 170 2.20 11.48 -20.50
N SER A 171 2.01 12.79 -20.33
CA SER A 171 1.62 13.39 -19.04
C SER A 171 0.29 12.82 -18.50
N ASP A 172 -0.66 12.47 -19.36
CA ASP A 172 -1.94 11.82 -18.98
C ASP A 172 -1.75 10.44 -18.32
N CYS A 173 -0.57 9.82 -18.48
CA CYS A 173 -0.22 8.53 -17.89
C CYS A 173 0.64 8.67 -16.61
N CYS A 174 0.74 9.86 -16.00
CA CYS A 174 1.61 10.12 -14.85
C CYS A 174 1.34 9.22 -13.63
N ASN A 175 0.13 8.64 -13.54
CA ASN A 175 -0.31 7.75 -12.46
C ASN A 175 -0.18 6.25 -12.78
N ILE A 176 0.48 5.89 -13.88
CA ILE A 176 0.76 4.49 -14.18
C ILE A 176 1.69 3.88 -13.13
N ILE A 177 1.44 2.63 -12.78
CA ILE A 177 2.26 1.88 -11.83
C ILE A 177 3.31 1.08 -12.61
N THR A 178 4.54 1.13 -12.10
CA THR A 178 5.67 0.37 -12.61
C THR A 178 6.07 -0.69 -11.59
N ARG A 179 6.94 -1.62 -11.99
CA ARG A 179 7.51 -2.60 -11.05
C ARG A 179 8.29 -1.98 -9.88
N ASP A 180 8.74 -0.72 -10.03
CA ASP A 180 9.51 0.01 -9.01
C ASP A 180 8.65 0.98 -8.18
N GLY A 181 7.33 1.00 -8.41
CA GLY A 181 6.36 1.91 -7.80
C GLY A 181 5.71 2.85 -8.81
N SER A 182 5.04 3.89 -8.29
CA SER A 182 4.54 5.02 -9.10
C SER A 182 5.67 5.67 -9.90
N LEU A 183 5.36 6.31 -11.03
CA LEU A 183 6.36 7.11 -11.75
C LEU A 183 7.02 8.16 -10.85
N LEU A 184 6.26 8.76 -9.92
CA LEU A 184 6.78 9.67 -8.92
C LEU A 184 7.85 9.01 -8.03
N ASN A 185 7.62 7.79 -7.54
CA ASN A 185 8.62 7.03 -6.78
C ASN A 185 9.88 6.73 -7.61
N VAL A 186 9.74 6.44 -8.90
CA VAL A 186 10.91 6.23 -9.78
C VAL A 186 11.73 7.52 -9.91
N ALA A 187 11.07 8.68 -10.06
CA ALA A 187 11.74 9.98 -10.13
C ALA A 187 12.42 10.39 -8.81
N ILE A 188 11.80 10.05 -7.66
CA ILE A 188 12.40 10.27 -6.34
C ILE A 188 13.67 9.43 -6.19
N LYS A 189 13.63 8.15 -6.55
CA LYS A 189 14.79 7.25 -6.52
C LYS A 189 15.90 7.66 -7.50
N SER A 190 15.56 8.34 -8.59
CA SER A 190 16.55 8.93 -9.51
C SER A 190 17.09 10.28 -9.03
N ARG A 191 16.62 10.80 -7.88
CA ARG A 191 17.10 12.03 -7.22
C ARG A 191 16.97 13.27 -8.10
N ASN A 192 15.95 13.27 -8.96
CA ASN A 192 15.74 14.32 -9.95
C ASN A 192 14.60 15.23 -9.50
N VAL A 193 14.95 16.30 -8.77
CA VAL A 193 13.99 17.25 -8.18
C VAL A 193 13.07 17.85 -9.25
N GLU A 194 13.62 18.22 -10.41
CA GLU A 194 12.84 18.83 -11.47
C GLU A 194 11.80 17.87 -12.05
N LEU A 195 12.16 16.61 -12.23
CA LEU A 195 11.25 15.59 -12.73
C LEU A 195 10.18 15.22 -11.70
N VAL A 196 10.52 15.19 -10.40
CA VAL A 196 9.52 15.06 -9.33
C VAL A 196 8.52 16.22 -9.41
N ASN A 197 9.00 17.45 -9.51
CA ASN A 197 8.14 18.63 -9.61
C ASN A 197 7.27 18.60 -10.87
N GLU A 198 7.81 18.20 -12.03
CA GLU A 198 7.01 18.04 -13.24
C GLU A 198 5.92 16.99 -13.13
N LEU A 199 6.22 15.81 -12.58
CA LEU A 199 5.22 14.76 -12.39
C LEU A 199 4.09 15.24 -11.48
N ILE A 200 4.40 15.96 -10.40
CA ILE A 200 3.39 16.59 -9.54
C ILE A 200 2.55 17.59 -10.34
N GLN A 201 3.17 18.43 -11.17
CA GLN A 201 2.47 19.39 -12.03
C GLN A 201 1.58 18.71 -13.09
N TYR A 202 1.96 17.51 -13.57
CA TYR A 202 1.14 16.68 -14.46
C TYR A 202 0.03 15.91 -13.73
N GLY A 203 -0.13 16.08 -12.41
CA GLY A 203 -1.19 15.44 -11.64
C GLY A 203 -0.85 14.05 -11.11
N ALA A 204 0.43 13.74 -10.92
CA ALA A 204 0.83 12.54 -10.19
C ALA A 204 0.23 12.54 -8.78
N ASP A 205 -0.44 11.45 -8.42
CA ASP A 205 -1.00 11.22 -7.09
C ASP A 205 0.15 10.99 -6.11
N ILE A 206 0.46 12.04 -5.35
CA ILE A 206 1.51 12.05 -4.32
C ILE A 206 1.25 11.07 -3.17
N ASN A 207 0.02 10.59 -3.03
CA ASN A 207 -0.42 9.69 -1.97
C ASN A 207 -0.80 8.30 -2.50
N LYS A 208 -0.42 7.97 -3.74
CA LYS A 208 -0.76 6.71 -4.40
C LYS A 208 -0.49 5.49 -3.52
N PHE A 209 0.62 5.48 -2.79
CA PHE A 209 0.95 4.39 -1.86
C PHE A 209 1.06 4.89 -0.42
N ASN A 210 0.06 5.66 0.01
CA ASN A 210 -0.11 6.14 1.38
C ASN A 210 1.08 6.98 1.89
N GLY A 211 1.71 7.78 1.03
CA GLY A 211 2.82 8.65 1.41
C GLY A 211 4.19 7.96 1.46
N ILE A 212 4.33 6.74 0.92
CA ILE A 212 5.63 6.06 0.80
C ILE A 212 6.66 6.92 0.03
N GLU A 213 6.21 7.78 -0.87
CA GLU A 213 7.02 8.73 -1.62
C GLU A 213 7.87 9.61 -0.69
N LEU A 214 7.29 10.09 0.42
CA LEU A 214 8.01 10.89 1.42
C LEU A 214 9.11 10.05 2.09
N ASN A 215 8.79 8.83 2.53
CA ASN A 215 9.76 7.97 3.18
C ASN A 215 10.90 7.58 2.22
N ASN A 216 10.59 7.33 0.95
CA ASN A 216 11.61 7.09 -0.09
C ASN A 216 12.53 8.29 -0.29
N ALA A 217 12.00 9.52 -0.32
CA ALA A 217 12.82 10.73 -0.41
C ALA A 217 13.78 10.86 0.81
N VAL A 218 13.32 10.46 2.00
CA VAL A 218 14.17 10.39 3.21
C VAL A 218 15.23 9.29 3.11
N VAL A 219 14.89 8.11 2.59
CA VAL A 219 15.86 7.02 2.35
C VAL A 219 17.00 7.48 1.44
N GLU A 220 16.66 8.23 0.39
CA GLU A 220 17.62 8.80 -0.57
C GLU A 220 18.36 10.04 -0.02
N SER A 221 17.90 10.60 1.11
CA SER A 221 18.44 11.82 1.73
C SER A 221 18.30 13.08 0.87
N GLU A 222 17.28 13.13 0.03
CA GLU A 222 17.00 14.24 -0.89
C GLU A 222 16.12 15.30 -0.21
N ASN A 223 16.74 16.18 0.58
CA ASN A 223 16.03 17.17 1.40
C ASN A 223 15.20 18.18 0.59
N GLU A 224 15.56 18.44 -0.66
CA GLU A 224 14.77 19.29 -1.56
C GLU A 224 13.48 18.61 -2.01
N ILE A 225 13.55 17.32 -2.34
CA ILE A 225 12.37 16.49 -2.63
C ILE A 225 11.49 16.39 -1.38
N ILE A 226 12.08 16.18 -0.20
CA ILE A 226 11.33 16.15 1.07
C ILE A 226 10.56 17.47 1.27
N ARG A 227 11.21 18.62 1.12
CA ARG A 227 10.56 19.93 1.19
C ARG A 227 9.42 20.06 0.20
N LEU A 228 9.65 19.67 -1.05
CA LEU A 228 8.64 19.72 -2.11
C LEU A 228 7.41 18.88 -1.73
N LEU A 229 7.60 17.62 -1.35
CA LEU A 229 6.49 16.73 -0.99
C LEU A 229 5.72 17.22 0.24
N LEU A 230 6.41 17.70 1.28
CA LEU A 230 5.78 18.28 2.47
C LEU A 230 4.98 19.54 2.13
N SER A 231 5.47 20.38 1.21
CA SER A 231 4.73 21.56 0.73
C SER A 231 3.42 21.21 0.01
N GLN A 232 3.35 20.00 -0.58
CA GLN A 232 2.15 19.46 -1.20
C GLN A 232 1.21 18.75 -0.21
N LYS A 233 1.49 18.82 1.09
CA LYS A 233 0.71 18.16 2.15
C LYS A 233 0.58 16.66 1.94
N ILE A 234 1.66 16.02 1.50
CA ILE A 234 1.74 14.55 1.42
C ILE A 234 1.41 13.92 2.77
N THR A 235 0.75 12.75 2.74
CA THR A 235 0.48 11.95 3.93
C THR A 235 1.79 11.51 4.58
N ILE A 236 1.87 11.63 5.90
CA ILE A 236 3.01 11.15 6.70
C ILE A 236 2.62 9.83 7.36
N ASP A 237 3.02 8.71 6.75
CA ASP A 237 2.71 7.38 7.29
C ASP A 237 3.61 7.05 8.50
N VAL A 238 2.97 6.80 9.64
CA VAL A 238 3.61 6.44 10.91
C VAL A 238 3.07 5.11 11.46
N SER A 239 2.37 4.32 10.64
CA SER A 239 1.74 3.06 11.03
C SER A 239 2.75 2.03 11.54
N THR A 240 3.96 2.02 10.99
CA THR A 240 5.04 1.11 11.37
C THR A 240 6.36 1.87 11.50
N PRO A 241 7.33 1.37 12.29
CA PRO A 241 8.64 2.01 12.39
C PRO A 241 9.42 1.99 11.07
N LYS A 242 9.03 1.16 10.09
CA LYS A 242 9.63 1.12 8.74
C LYS A 242 9.05 2.21 7.84
N LEU A 243 7.78 2.56 8.02
CA LEU A 243 7.09 3.57 7.22
C LEU A 243 7.25 4.98 7.81
N ASN A 244 7.47 5.10 9.12
CA ASN A 244 7.72 6.38 9.79
C ASN A 244 8.98 7.09 9.24
N PRO A 245 8.82 8.22 8.51
CA PRO A 245 9.95 8.90 7.89
C PRO A 245 10.91 9.55 8.89
N LEU A 246 10.47 9.92 10.10
CA LEU A 246 11.36 10.45 11.15
C LEU A 246 12.29 9.34 11.67
N PHE A 247 11.77 8.12 11.84
CA PHE A 247 12.60 6.96 12.21
C PHE A 247 13.65 6.68 11.13
N THR A 248 13.29 6.78 9.84
CA THR A 248 14.22 6.65 8.73
C THR A 248 15.29 7.76 8.76
N ALA A 249 14.89 9.02 8.96
CA ALA A 249 15.80 10.17 9.02
C ALA A 249 16.84 10.02 10.16
N ILE A 250 16.39 9.59 11.34
CA ILE A 250 17.25 9.33 12.51
C ILE A 250 18.28 8.23 12.20
N ARG A 251 17.85 7.11 11.63
CA ARG A 251 18.76 5.99 11.29
C ARG A 251 19.81 6.40 10.26
N LYS A 252 19.46 7.33 9.38
CA LYS A 252 20.36 7.91 8.37
C LYS A 252 21.23 9.05 8.91
N GLY A 253 20.95 9.56 10.11
CA GLY A 253 21.61 10.74 10.66
C GLY A 253 21.29 12.02 9.89
N ASN A 254 20.17 12.06 9.15
CA ASN A 254 19.78 13.22 8.36
C ASN A 254 19.06 14.24 9.27
N TYR A 255 19.84 15.16 9.83
CA TYR A 255 19.34 16.25 10.67
C TYR A 255 18.30 17.11 9.95
N GLU A 256 18.58 17.50 8.70
CA GLU A 256 17.70 18.39 7.94
C GLU A 256 16.35 17.74 7.64
N ALA A 257 16.34 16.47 7.21
CA ALA A 257 15.09 15.71 7.06
C ALA A 257 14.32 15.61 8.38
N SER A 258 15.01 15.34 9.49
CA SER A 258 14.38 15.25 10.82
C SER A 258 13.72 16.58 11.19
N LYS A 259 14.41 17.70 10.96
CA LYS A 259 13.90 19.05 11.20
C LYS A 259 12.68 19.35 10.34
N LEU A 260 12.76 19.11 9.03
CA LEU A 260 11.64 19.33 8.11
C LEU A 260 10.39 18.55 8.50
N LEU A 261 10.55 17.30 8.91
CA LEU A 261 9.43 16.46 9.33
C LEU A 261 8.78 16.97 10.63
N LEU A 262 9.60 17.37 11.62
CA LEU A 262 9.11 17.95 12.89
C LEU A 262 8.39 19.29 12.67
N GLU A 263 8.94 20.16 11.82
CA GLU A 263 8.31 21.44 11.45
C GLU A 263 6.96 21.23 10.72
N ASN A 264 6.76 20.08 10.08
CA ASN A 264 5.52 19.70 9.43
C ASN A 264 4.60 18.81 10.29
N GLY A 265 4.83 18.79 11.61
CA GLY A 265 3.89 18.24 12.59
C GLY A 265 3.89 16.72 12.71
N ILE A 266 4.96 16.03 12.30
CA ILE A 266 5.08 14.60 12.64
C ILE A 266 5.16 14.43 14.16
N ASP A 267 4.42 13.47 14.71
CA ASP A 267 4.48 13.15 16.15
C ASP A 267 5.73 12.31 16.47
N ALA A 268 6.68 12.91 17.19
CA ALA A 268 7.92 12.26 17.63
C ALA A 268 7.72 11.29 18.81
N ASN A 269 6.56 11.32 19.48
CA ASN A 269 6.28 10.54 20.68
C ASN A 269 5.65 9.18 20.39
N ILE A 270 5.40 8.85 19.12
CA ILE A 270 4.87 7.55 18.72
C ILE A 270 5.86 6.46 19.14
N LYS A 271 5.34 5.47 19.88
CA LYS A 271 6.12 4.35 20.41
C LYS A 271 5.81 3.08 19.65
N TYR A 272 6.86 2.41 19.21
CA TYR A 272 6.75 1.13 18.55
C TYR A 272 7.25 -0.01 19.43
N THR A 273 6.52 -1.12 19.41
CA THR A 273 6.93 -2.38 20.01
C THR A 273 6.76 -3.48 18.97
N ASN A 274 7.83 -4.24 18.71
CA ASN A 274 7.82 -5.44 17.88
C ASN A 274 8.87 -6.43 18.39
N GLU A 275 9.16 -7.49 17.65
CA GLU A 275 10.14 -8.52 18.04
C GLU A 275 11.55 -7.95 18.32
N PHE A 276 11.89 -6.79 17.76
CA PHE A 276 13.22 -6.17 17.84
C PHE A 276 13.27 -4.86 18.64
N MET A 277 12.12 -4.26 18.98
CA MET A 277 12.05 -2.99 19.72
C MET A 277 10.94 -2.99 20.77
N LYS A 278 11.15 -2.28 21.87
CA LYS A 278 10.17 -2.17 22.97
C LYS A 278 9.97 -0.72 23.36
N ASN A 279 8.75 -0.22 23.18
CA ASN A 279 8.34 1.17 23.47
C ASN A 279 9.32 2.21 22.93
N MET A 280 9.81 2.00 21.71
CA MET A 280 10.82 2.86 21.09
C MET A 280 10.14 4.03 20.41
N ASP A 281 10.41 5.24 20.89
CA ASP A 281 10.07 6.53 20.27
C ASP A 281 11.27 7.14 19.54
N ALA A 282 11.08 8.31 18.92
CA ALA A 282 12.11 8.99 18.13
C ALA A 282 13.35 9.34 18.95
N ILE A 283 13.18 9.86 20.18
CA ILE A 283 14.32 10.25 21.03
C ILE A 283 15.10 9.04 21.52
N THR A 284 14.41 7.94 21.85
CA THR A 284 15.06 6.67 22.23
C THR A 284 15.85 6.09 21.06
N LEU A 285 15.30 6.12 19.85
CA LEU A 285 16.00 5.69 18.64
C LEU A 285 17.23 6.56 18.36
N ALA A 286 17.11 7.89 18.47
CA ALA A 286 18.22 8.81 18.24
C ALA A 286 19.39 8.58 19.21
N LYS A 287 19.10 8.29 20.48
CA LYS A 287 20.09 7.85 21.49
C LYS A 287 20.75 6.54 21.10
N HIS A 288 19.97 5.54 20.67
CA HIS A 288 20.50 4.25 20.23
C HIS A 288 21.41 4.40 18.98
N CYS A 289 21.05 5.29 18.06
CA CYS A 289 21.82 5.61 16.86
C CYS A 289 22.97 6.60 17.10
N LYS A 290 23.13 7.13 18.32
CA LYS A 290 24.15 8.13 18.71
C LYS A 290 24.12 9.42 17.86
N GLN A 291 22.92 9.91 17.55
CA GLN A 291 22.71 11.11 16.74
C GLN A 291 22.53 12.35 17.63
N GLU A 292 23.61 12.88 18.21
CA GLU A 292 23.58 13.97 19.21
C GLU A 292 22.80 15.21 18.73
N SER A 293 23.06 15.68 17.51
CA SER A 293 22.36 16.84 16.95
C SER A 293 20.85 16.61 16.78
N ILE A 294 20.43 15.38 16.49
CA ILE A 294 19.01 15.03 16.36
C ILE A 294 18.36 14.87 17.74
N ILE A 295 19.10 14.41 18.76
CA ILE A 295 18.60 14.39 20.15
C ILE A 295 18.28 15.82 20.60
N GLU A 296 19.22 16.75 20.41
CA GLU A 296 19.02 18.18 20.77
C GLU A 296 17.87 18.83 19.98
N LEU A 297 17.63 18.37 18.75
CA LEU A 297 16.50 18.82 17.94
C LEU A 297 15.19 18.30 18.52
N LEU A 298 15.11 17.00 18.83
CA LEU A 298 13.91 16.36 19.38
C LEU A 298 13.53 16.92 20.75
N GLU A 299 14.49 17.33 21.58
CA GLU A 299 14.22 17.96 22.89
C GLU A 299 13.51 19.32 22.79
N LYS A 300 13.41 19.90 21.58
CA LYS A 300 12.72 21.18 21.33
C LYS A 300 11.26 21.00 20.86
N TYR A 301 10.84 19.78 20.56
CA TYR A 301 9.50 19.43 20.06
C TYR A 301 8.79 18.52 21.05
#